data_AF-A0A366WAC0-F1
#
_entry.id   AF-A0A366WAC0-F1
#
_cell.length_a   1.000
_cell.length_b   1.000
_cell.length_c   1.000
_cell.angle_alpha   90.00
_cell.angle_beta   90.00
_cell.angle_gamma   90.00
#
_symmetry.space_group_name_H-M   'P 1'
#
loop_
_entity.id
_entity.type
_entity.pdbx_description
1 polymer ?
#
loop_
_entity_poly.entity_id
_entity_poly.type
_entity_poly.pdbx_seq_one_letter_code
_entity_poly.pdbx_strand_id
1 'polypeptide(L)'
;DANGRTENCKSYVYLDGDKSVYKRLIVSEDGKQLLGAVLVGDTSSYSDLLQYKLNNIELPKHPDSLILPNYSGQGSTGLGVDVLPETAQVCSCFDVKKSDIAEAVSAGHTTIGAIKMETKAGTGCGGCVPLITQVLNSELKKQGMEVKNHLCEHFEYSRQELFHLIRVEGIKTFKALLNKYGKGYGCEVCKPTVASILASCWNDFVLAKEHNGLQDTNDIFLGNMQKDGTYSVIPRMPGGEVTPSALAAVASVAEQYELYTKITGAQRIGLFGAHKSDLPDIWSQLINAGFETGQAYAKALRMVKTCVGSTWCRFGVQDSVGLGVELENRYKGLRTPHKMKFGVSGCTRECAEAQG
;
A
#
# COMPACT_ATOMS: atom_id res chain seq x y z
N ASP A 1 31.87 -3.59 -2.56
CA ASP A 1 30.51 -3.20 -2.99
C ASP A 1 29.51 -4.05 -2.21
N ALA A 2 28.21 -3.94 -2.47
CA ALA A 2 27.19 -4.75 -1.77
C ALA A 2 27.33 -6.27 -2.02
N ASN A 3 28.05 -6.66 -3.08
CA ASN A 3 28.29 -8.06 -3.44
C ASN A 3 29.53 -8.66 -2.76
N GLY A 4 30.29 -7.86 -2.00
CA GLY A 4 31.52 -8.31 -1.35
C GLY A 4 32.71 -8.43 -2.29
N ARG A 5 32.74 -7.70 -3.42
CA ARG A 5 33.84 -7.72 -4.39
C ARG A 5 34.99 -6.75 -4.05
N THR A 6 34.81 -5.91 -3.04
CA THR A 6 35.89 -5.01 -2.58
C THR A 6 36.93 -5.85 -1.84
N GLU A 7 38.20 -5.68 -2.19
CA GLU A 7 39.30 -6.39 -1.54
C GLU A 7 39.28 -6.18 -0.01
N ASN A 8 39.60 -7.24 0.73
CA ASN A 8 39.65 -7.30 2.18
C ASN A 8 38.38 -6.87 2.93
N CYS A 9 37.22 -6.78 2.25
CA CYS A 9 35.97 -6.48 2.92
C CYS A 9 35.54 -7.62 3.86
N LYS A 10 34.83 -7.25 4.93
CA LYS A 10 34.26 -8.22 5.88
C LYS A 10 32.76 -8.35 5.64
N SER A 11 32.23 -9.56 5.80
CA SER A 11 30.84 -9.88 5.54
C SER A 11 30.18 -10.47 6.79
N TYR A 12 29.05 -9.88 7.19
CA TYR A 12 28.18 -10.44 8.24
C TYR A 12 26.88 -10.93 7.60
N VAL A 13 26.40 -12.11 7.99
CA VAL A 13 25.21 -12.74 7.42
C VAL A 13 24.28 -13.20 8.54
N TYR A 14 23.00 -12.86 8.41
CA TYR A 14 21.91 -13.38 9.22
C TYR A 14 20.93 -14.14 8.33
N LEU A 15 20.59 -15.37 8.72
CA LEU A 15 19.66 -16.23 8.02
C LEU A 15 18.68 -16.85 9.02
N ASP A 16 17.40 -16.67 8.79
CA ASP A 16 16.30 -17.27 9.54
C ASP A 16 15.42 -18.07 8.57
N GLY A 17 15.56 -19.39 8.60
CA GLY A 17 14.85 -20.30 7.70
C GLY A 17 13.34 -20.33 7.94
N ASP A 18 12.92 -20.23 9.21
CA ASP A 18 11.51 -20.30 9.58
C ASP A 18 10.74 -19.05 9.11
N LYS A 19 11.40 -17.88 9.19
CA LYS A 19 10.82 -16.61 8.74
C LYS A 19 11.15 -16.25 7.30
N SER A 20 11.92 -17.07 6.59
CA SER A 20 12.44 -16.77 5.24
C SER A 20 13.15 -15.41 5.17
N VAL A 21 13.95 -15.07 6.20
CA VAL A 21 14.69 -13.81 6.28
C VAL A 21 16.16 -14.05 5.98
N TYR A 22 16.73 -13.24 5.09
CA TYR A 22 18.16 -13.20 4.80
C TYR A 22 18.65 -11.75 4.81
N LYS A 23 19.68 -11.47 5.60
CA LYS A 23 20.33 -10.16 5.66
C LYS A 23 21.84 -10.34 5.55
N ARG A 24 22.50 -9.53 4.73
CA ARG A 24 23.96 -9.51 4.57
C ARG A 24 24.47 -8.09 4.62
N LEU A 25 25.48 -7.84 5.45
CA LEU A 25 26.17 -6.58 5.60
C LEU A 25 27.61 -6.73 5.11
N ILE A 26 28.09 -5.82 4.26
CA ILE A 26 29.48 -5.77 3.80
C ILE A 26 30.12 -4.50 4.35
N VAL A 27 31.21 -4.65 5.10
CA VAL A 27 31.94 -3.53 5.72
C VAL A 27 33.38 -3.47 5.21
N SER A 28 34.02 -2.32 5.38
CA SER A 28 35.44 -2.10 5.08
C SER A 28 36.36 -3.01 5.91
N GLU A 29 37.61 -3.13 5.49
CA GLU A 29 38.63 -3.96 6.17
C GLU A 29 38.79 -3.59 7.66
N ASP A 30 38.76 -2.29 7.97
CA ASP A 30 38.82 -1.75 9.33
C ASP A 30 37.50 -1.89 10.12
N GLY A 31 36.41 -2.33 9.48
CA GLY A 31 35.09 -2.49 10.06
C GLY A 31 34.33 -1.19 10.32
N LYS A 32 34.86 -0.04 9.88
CA LYS A 32 34.32 1.29 10.20
C LYS A 32 33.31 1.83 9.21
N GLN A 33 33.34 1.38 7.96
CA GLN A 33 32.48 1.91 6.91
C GLN A 33 31.60 0.82 6.30
N LEU A 34 30.35 1.19 6.01
CA LEU A 34 29.44 0.34 5.29
C LEU A 34 29.74 0.41 3.78
N LEU A 35 30.01 -0.74 3.15
CA LEU A 35 30.23 -0.84 1.71
C LEU A 35 28.94 -1.20 0.97
N GLY A 36 28.04 -1.94 1.60
CA GLY A 36 26.70 -2.24 1.09
C GLY A 36 25.97 -3.28 1.94
N ALA A 37 24.70 -3.50 1.64
CA ALA A 37 23.87 -4.48 2.33
C ALA A 37 22.86 -5.12 1.37
N VAL A 38 22.44 -6.35 1.67
CA VAL A 38 21.37 -7.09 0.99
C VAL A 38 20.36 -7.53 2.04
N LEU A 39 19.08 -7.23 1.84
CA LEU A 39 17.99 -7.57 2.75
C LEU A 39 16.89 -8.29 1.95
N VAL A 40 16.45 -9.45 2.44
CA VAL A 40 15.38 -10.28 1.86
C VAL A 40 14.47 -10.74 3.00
N GLY A 41 13.16 -10.62 2.80
CA GLY A 41 12.16 -10.84 3.86
C GLY A 41 11.98 -9.57 4.69
N ASP A 42 12.62 -9.50 5.85
CA ASP A 42 12.59 -8.31 6.73
C ASP A 42 13.55 -7.22 6.24
N THR A 43 12.99 -6.08 5.83
CA THR A 43 13.73 -4.92 5.31
C THR A 43 13.69 -3.70 6.24
N SER A 44 13.25 -3.88 7.49
CA SER A 44 13.12 -2.79 8.47
C SER A 44 14.40 -1.96 8.65
N SER A 45 15.58 -2.57 8.60
CA SER A 45 16.88 -1.89 8.72
C SER A 45 17.33 -1.10 7.47
N TYR A 46 16.55 -1.12 6.37
CA TYR A 46 16.97 -0.54 5.08
C TYR A 46 17.32 0.95 5.19
N SER A 47 16.45 1.75 5.81
CA SER A 47 16.63 3.20 5.90
C SER A 47 17.91 3.55 6.67
N ASP A 48 18.18 2.88 7.78
CA ASP A 48 19.36 3.13 8.61
C ASP A 48 20.65 2.76 7.89
N LEU A 49 20.69 1.58 7.27
CA LEU A 49 21.84 1.10 6.49
C LEU A 49 22.10 2.00 5.29
N LEU A 50 21.04 2.51 4.63
CA LEU A 50 21.20 3.48 3.55
C LEU A 50 21.87 4.76 4.06
N GLN A 51 21.49 5.26 5.23
CA GLN A 51 22.08 6.48 5.80
C GLN A 51 23.54 6.29 6.21
N TYR A 52 23.91 5.15 6.79
CA TYR A 52 25.31 4.78 7.05
C TYR A 52 26.14 4.84 5.76
N LYS A 53 25.58 4.31 4.66
CA LYS A 53 26.28 4.26 3.38
C LYS A 53 26.41 5.64 2.73
N LEU A 54 25.33 6.42 2.70
CA LEU A 54 25.28 7.71 1.99
C LEU A 54 26.11 8.79 2.69
N ASN A 55 26.08 8.83 4.02
CA ASN A 55 26.73 9.89 4.80
C ASN A 55 28.10 9.47 5.35
N ASN A 56 28.58 8.28 4.98
CA ASN A 56 29.86 7.73 5.45
C ASN A 56 30.01 7.74 6.98
N ILE A 57 28.92 7.42 7.68
CA ILE A 57 28.87 7.41 9.15
C ILE A 57 29.67 6.20 9.66
N GLU A 58 30.48 6.42 10.70
CA GLU A 58 31.27 5.35 11.31
C GLU A 58 30.34 4.30 11.96
N LEU A 59 30.55 3.04 11.59
CA LEU A 59 29.77 1.91 12.09
C LEU A 59 30.00 1.68 13.58
N PRO A 60 29.00 1.13 14.30
CA PRO A 60 29.17 0.74 15.70
C PRO A 60 30.23 -0.37 15.83
N LYS A 61 30.81 -0.50 17.03
CA LYS A 61 31.85 -1.52 17.34
C LYS A 61 31.45 -2.95 16.95
N HIS A 62 30.15 -3.25 16.95
CA HIS A 62 29.57 -4.52 16.52
C HIS A 62 28.60 -4.28 15.34
N PRO A 63 29.08 -4.23 14.08
CA PRO A 63 28.24 -3.94 12.92
C PRO A 63 27.15 -4.98 12.64
N ASP A 64 27.37 -6.22 13.05
CA ASP A 64 26.42 -7.34 12.99
C ASP A 64 25.12 -7.05 13.74
N SER A 65 25.17 -6.26 14.82
CA SER A 65 23.99 -5.84 15.56
C SER A 65 22.95 -5.06 14.73
N LEU A 66 23.34 -4.49 13.59
CA LEU A 66 22.43 -3.75 12.70
C LEU A 66 21.50 -4.66 11.89
N ILE A 67 21.86 -5.94 11.74
CA ILE A 67 21.11 -6.93 10.97
C ILE A 67 20.49 -8.03 11.83
N LEU A 68 20.88 -8.14 13.10
CA LEU A 68 20.32 -9.11 14.04
C LEU A 68 18.92 -8.69 14.53
N PRO A 69 18.02 -9.64 14.83
CA PRO A 69 16.74 -9.31 15.43
C PRO A 69 16.89 -8.93 16.90
N ASN A 70 16.13 -7.93 17.35
CA ASN A 70 16.13 -7.49 18.75
C ASN A 70 15.36 -8.47 19.64
N TYR A 71 16.02 -9.51 20.14
CA TYR A 71 15.39 -10.49 21.05
C TYR A 71 15.43 -10.07 22.53
N SER A 72 16.23 -9.07 22.91
CA SER A 72 16.61 -8.81 24.31
C SER A 72 16.09 -7.50 24.91
N GLY A 73 15.08 -6.85 24.32
CA GLY A 73 14.46 -5.63 24.90
C GLY A 73 15.40 -4.41 25.03
N GLN A 74 16.67 -4.53 24.64
CA GLN A 74 17.52 -3.39 24.36
C GLN A 74 17.01 -2.75 23.07
N GLY A 75 16.72 -1.44 23.15
CA GLY A 75 16.15 -0.68 22.04
C GLY A 75 16.93 -0.87 20.74
N SER A 76 16.24 -0.69 19.61
CA SER A 76 16.82 -0.82 18.28
C SER A 76 18.15 -0.08 18.19
N THR A 77 19.22 -0.80 17.82
CA THR A 77 20.54 -0.26 17.42
C THR A 77 20.50 0.48 16.08
N GLY A 78 19.31 0.81 15.59
CA GLY A 78 19.10 1.62 14.42
C GLY A 78 19.70 3.01 14.60
N LEU A 79 20.04 3.65 13.48
CA LEU A 79 20.62 4.99 13.49
C LEU A 79 19.56 5.97 14.01
N GLY A 80 19.74 6.46 15.24
CA GLY A 80 18.87 7.52 15.76
C GLY A 80 18.93 8.73 14.84
N VAL A 81 17.79 9.29 14.47
CA VAL A 81 17.71 10.45 13.55
C VAL A 81 18.51 11.65 14.04
N ASP A 82 18.76 11.73 15.34
CA ASP A 82 19.61 12.75 15.96
C ASP A 82 21.08 12.66 15.54
N VAL A 83 21.55 11.48 15.12
CA VAL A 83 22.93 11.25 14.65
C VAL A 83 23.11 11.67 13.17
N LEU A 84 22.01 11.85 12.43
CA LEU A 84 22.09 12.29 11.04
C LEU A 84 22.60 13.74 10.95
N PRO A 85 23.59 14.02 10.08
CA PRO A 85 24.00 15.40 9.81
C PRO A 85 22.86 16.20 9.19
N GLU A 86 22.85 17.52 9.38
CA GLU A 86 21.85 18.42 8.77
C GLU A 86 21.82 18.31 7.24
N THR A 87 22.97 18.02 6.63
CA THR A 87 23.12 17.81 5.18
C THR A 87 22.64 16.44 4.70
N ALA A 88 22.23 15.54 5.60
CA ALA A 88 21.80 14.20 5.22
C ALA A 88 20.60 14.26 4.29
N GLN A 89 20.73 13.64 3.12
CA GLN A 89 19.65 13.59 2.14
C GLN A 89 18.57 12.59 2.60
N VAL A 90 17.37 13.12 2.84
CA VAL A 90 16.21 12.35 3.30
C VAL A 90 15.34 11.94 2.13
N CYS A 91 15.15 12.80 1.12
CA CYS A 91 14.37 12.48 -0.09
C CYS A 91 15.20 12.69 -1.36
N SER A 92 15.53 11.61 -2.06
CA SER A 92 16.27 11.72 -3.33
C SER A 92 15.44 12.21 -4.52
N CYS A 93 14.12 12.01 -4.52
CA CYS A 93 13.27 12.46 -5.63
C CYS A 93 13.20 13.98 -5.76
N PHE A 94 13.31 14.70 -4.65
CA PHE A 94 13.16 16.16 -4.59
C PHE A 94 14.35 16.84 -3.92
N ASP A 95 15.44 16.09 -3.72
CA ASP A 95 16.69 16.56 -3.09
C ASP A 95 16.48 17.26 -1.73
N VAL A 96 15.66 16.67 -0.87
CA VAL A 96 15.32 17.24 0.44
C VAL A 96 16.25 16.69 1.52
N LYS A 97 16.87 17.59 2.27
CA LYS A 97 17.80 17.30 3.37
C LYS A 97 17.09 17.31 4.73
N LYS A 98 17.78 16.83 5.76
CA LYS A 98 17.31 16.91 7.15
C LYS A 98 17.08 18.36 7.59
N SER A 99 17.98 19.28 7.22
CA SER A 99 17.86 20.71 7.50
C SER A 99 16.54 21.30 7.01
N ASP A 100 16.15 20.96 5.78
CA ASP A 100 14.95 21.51 5.15
C ASP A 100 13.68 21.07 5.90
N ILE A 101 13.69 19.84 6.44
CA ILE A 101 12.61 19.34 7.29
C ILE A 101 12.63 20.04 8.65
N ALA A 102 13.80 20.21 9.28
CA ALA A 102 13.92 20.89 10.56
C ALA A 102 13.52 22.37 10.49
N GLU A 103 13.86 23.05 9.40
CA GLU A 103 13.42 24.41 9.08
C GLU A 103 11.90 24.47 8.91
N ALA A 104 11.31 23.53 8.16
CA ALA A 104 9.86 23.46 8.00
C ALA A 104 9.14 23.22 9.34
N VAL A 105 9.66 22.35 10.21
CA VAL A 105 9.11 22.15 11.55
C VAL A 105 9.22 23.42 12.39
N SER A 106 10.35 24.12 12.32
CA SER A 106 10.57 25.41 13.01
C SER A 106 9.65 26.52 12.49
N ALA A 107 9.25 26.47 11.22
CA ALA A 107 8.25 27.35 10.63
C ALA A 107 6.79 26.99 11.02
N GLY A 108 6.58 25.93 11.82
CA GLY A 108 5.27 25.51 12.32
C GLY A 108 4.62 24.36 11.54
N HIS A 109 5.32 23.72 10.61
CA HIS A 109 4.80 22.57 9.87
C HIS A 109 4.92 21.28 10.70
N THR A 110 3.95 21.03 11.57
CA THR A 110 3.98 19.95 12.57
C THR A 110 3.38 18.61 12.12
N THR A 111 2.99 18.49 10.85
CA THR A 111 2.39 17.26 10.30
C THR A 111 3.10 16.79 9.04
N ILE A 112 3.08 15.47 8.77
CA ILE A 112 3.65 14.91 7.53
C ILE A 112 3.01 15.55 6.29
N GLY A 113 1.70 15.86 6.35
CA GLY A 113 1.01 16.54 5.25
C GLY A 113 1.56 17.94 5.00
N ALA A 114 1.82 18.71 6.06
CA ALA A 114 2.44 20.03 5.95
C ALA A 114 3.87 19.94 5.40
N ILE A 115 4.70 19.01 5.91
CA ILE A 115 6.05 18.77 5.39
C ILE A 115 6.02 18.37 3.91
N LYS A 116 5.07 17.53 3.50
CA LYS A 116 4.89 17.14 2.09
C LYS A 116 4.53 18.32 1.19
N MET A 117 3.71 19.26 1.66
CA MET A 117 3.34 20.44 0.89
C MET A 117 4.52 21.41 0.74
N GLU A 118 5.26 21.63 1.82
CA GLU A 118 6.37 22.59 1.84
C GLU A 118 7.60 22.04 1.10
N THR A 119 8.06 20.86 1.49
CA THR A 119 9.33 20.29 0.99
C THR A 119 9.16 19.40 -0.24
N LYS A 120 7.93 19.01 -0.59
CA LYS A 120 7.60 17.97 -1.60
C LYS A 120 8.11 16.56 -1.23
N ALA A 121 8.84 16.39 -0.12
CA ALA A 121 9.39 15.12 0.30
C ALA A 121 8.28 14.08 0.53
N GLY A 122 8.38 12.90 -0.09
CA GLY A 122 7.39 11.83 0.06
C GLY A 122 6.14 11.94 -0.83
N THR A 123 6.14 12.85 -1.81
CA THR A 123 5.08 12.97 -2.84
C THR A 123 5.41 12.23 -4.16
N GLY A 124 6.66 11.79 -4.33
CA GLY A 124 7.18 11.12 -5.53
C GLY A 124 7.08 9.59 -5.41
N CYS A 125 8.19 8.93 -5.06
CA CYS A 125 8.18 7.48 -4.84
C CYS A 125 7.67 7.06 -3.45
N GLY A 126 7.63 7.99 -2.49
CA GLY A 126 7.15 7.72 -1.12
C GLY A 126 8.11 6.95 -0.20
N GLY A 127 9.26 6.47 -0.70
CA GLY A 127 10.20 5.65 0.09
C GLY A 127 10.81 6.36 1.31
N CYS A 128 10.89 7.69 1.28
CA CYS A 128 11.43 8.50 2.38
C CYS A 128 10.42 8.82 3.48
N VAL A 129 9.13 8.49 3.32
CA VAL A 129 8.07 8.85 4.29
C VAL A 129 8.35 8.35 5.72
N PRO A 130 8.83 7.11 5.94
CA PRO A 130 9.18 6.66 7.29
C PRO A 130 10.28 7.52 7.93
N LEU A 131 11.34 7.82 7.19
CA LEU A 131 12.46 8.63 7.68
C LEU A 131 12.03 10.08 7.95
N ILE A 132 11.24 10.68 7.06
CA ILE A 132 10.63 12.01 7.28
C ILE A 132 9.83 12.03 8.58
N THR A 133 9.05 10.98 8.84
CA THR A 133 8.22 10.88 10.05
C THR A 133 9.09 10.82 11.30
N GLN A 134 10.19 10.07 11.27
CA GLN A 134 11.13 10.01 12.39
C GLN A 134 11.84 11.35 12.63
N VAL A 135 12.26 12.05 11.57
CA VAL A 135 12.85 13.42 11.65
C VAL A 135 11.85 14.40 12.24
N LEU A 136 10.63 14.45 11.70
CA LEU A 136 9.55 15.29 12.19
C LEU A 136 9.29 15.03 13.69
N ASN A 137 9.15 13.77 14.09
CA ASN A 137 8.89 13.42 15.49
C ASN A 137 10.05 13.79 16.42
N SER A 138 11.31 13.66 15.97
CA SER A 138 12.46 14.09 16.77
C SER A 138 12.49 15.61 16.95
N GLU A 139 12.29 16.37 15.88
CA GLU A 139 12.28 17.84 15.94
C GLU A 139 11.11 18.39 16.77
N LEU A 140 9.91 17.80 16.64
CA LEU A 140 8.78 18.12 17.51
C LEU A 140 9.09 17.85 18.98
N LYS A 141 9.76 16.74 19.29
CA LYS A 141 10.16 16.40 20.66
C LYS A 141 11.20 17.38 21.21
N LYS A 142 12.14 17.87 20.39
CA LYS A 142 13.11 18.92 20.77
C LYS A 142 12.43 20.25 21.06
N GLN A 143 11.34 20.57 20.37
CA GLN A 143 10.51 21.75 20.64
C GLN A 143 9.54 21.57 21.83
N GLY A 144 9.63 20.45 22.55
CA GLY A 144 8.79 20.16 23.70
C GLY A 144 7.35 19.78 23.34
N MET A 145 7.07 19.49 22.07
CA MET A 145 5.75 19.01 21.63
C MET A 145 5.59 17.52 21.91
N GLU A 146 4.48 17.16 22.54
CA GLU A 146 4.13 15.77 22.83
C GLU A 146 3.63 15.07 21.55
N VAL A 147 4.41 14.13 21.01
CA VAL A 147 4.01 13.33 19.85
C VAL A 147 3.03 12.24 20.31
N LYS A 148 1.73 12.47 20.09
CA LYS A 148 0.67 11.49 20.37
C LYS A 148 0.39 10.65 19.14
N ASN A 149 0.36 9.32 19.30
CA ASN A 149 0.02 8.37 18.22
C ASN A 149 -1.49 8.18 18.04
N HIS A 150 -2.29 9.13 18.52
CA HIS A 150 -3.75 9.08 18.48
C HIS A 150 -4.23 9.24 17.04
N LEU A 151 -5.25 8.48 16.64
CA LEU A 151 -5.81 8.59 15.30
C LEU A 151 -6.48 9.96 15.08
N CYS A 152 -7.24 10.44 16.08
CA CYS A 152 -7.87 11.76 16.10
C CYS A 152 -8.40 12.05 17.52
N GLU A 153 -9.05 13.19 17.72
CA GLU A 153 -9.69 13.56 19.00
C GLU A 153 -10.70 12.53 19.53
N HIS A 154 -11.27 11.69 18.65
CA HIS A 154 -12.26 10.68 19.02
C HIS A 154 -11.63 9.39 19.56
N PHE A 155 -10.39 9.08 19.17
CA PHE A 155 -9.71 7.82 19.50
C PHE A 155 -8.25 8.09 19.86
N GLU A 156 -7.92 7.85 21.13
CA GLU A 156 -6.57 7.97 21.68
C GLU A 156 -5.69 6.75 21.37
N TYR A 157 -5.93 6.14 20.21
CA TYR A 157 -5.28 4.92 19.74
C TYR A 157 -4.82 5.10 18.29
N SER A 158 -3.71 4.48 17.94
CA SER A 158 -3.25 4.36 16.56
C SER A 158 -4.17 3.44 15.75
N ARG A 159 -4.04 3.50 14.42
CA ARG A 159 -4.76 2.58 13.51
C ARG A 159 -4.47 1.10 13.84
N GLN A 160 -3.23 0.77 14.20
CA GLN A 160 -2.83 -0.60 14.50
C GLN A 160 -3.45 -1.08 15.82
N GLU A 161 -3.45 -0.25 16.86
CA GLU A 161 -4.10 -0.58 18.12
C GLU A 161 -5.59 -0.78 17.93
N LEU A 162 -6.28 0.10 17.20
CA LEU A 162 -7.70 -0.07 16.87
C LEU A 162 -7.97 -1.37 16.10
N PHE A 163 -7.08 -1.76 15.18
CA PHE A 163 -7.17 -3.04 14.49
C PHE A 163 -7.09 -4.22 15.47
N HIS A 164 -6.14 -4.20 16.41
CA HIS A 164 -6.01 -5.24 17.43
C HIS A 164 -7.23 -5.30 18.35
N LEU A 165 -7.70 -4.15 18.84
CA LEU A 165 -8.89 -4.06 19.69
C LEU A 165 -10.12 -4.64 18.98
N ILE A 166 -10.35 -4.27 17.71
CA ILE A 166 -11.46 -4.79 16.90
C ILE A 166 -11.37 -6.31 16.77
N ARG A 167 -10.19 -6.84 16.46
CA ARG A 167 -9.98 -8.29 16.23
C ARG A 167 -10.12 -9.11 17.51
N VAL A 168 -9.47 -8.68 18.60
CA VAL A 168 -9.43 -9.43 19.87
C VAL A 168 -10.81 -9.48 20.50
N GLU A 169 -11.54 -8.37 20.46
CA GLU A 169 -12.84 -8.27 21.12
C GLU A 169 -14.04 -8.56 20.21
N GLY A 170 -13.80 -8.86 18.93
CA GLY A 170 -14.87 -9.19 17.99
C GLY A 170 -15.81 -8.02 17.69
N ILE A 171 -15.31 -6.78 17.72
CA ILE A 171 -16.14 -5.57 17.50
C ILE A 171 -16.54 -5.48 16.03
N LYS A 172 -17.84 -5.44 15.76
CA LYS A 172 -18.37 -5.41 14.37
C LYS A 172 -18.88 -4.06 13.91
N THR A 173 -19.12 -3.10 14.81
CA THR A 173 -19.78 -1.84 14.44
C THR A 173 -18.99 -0.64 14.94
N PHE A 174 -19.05 0.48 14.20
CA PHE A 174 -18.41 1.72 14.61
C PHE A 174 -18.97 2.23 15.95
N LYS A 175 -20.28 2.10 16.16
CA LYS A 175 -20.94 2.50 17.41
C LYS A 175 -20.40 1.71 18.61
N ALA A 176 -20.22 0.40 18.47
CA ALA A 176 -19.66 -0.44 19.53
C ALA A 176 -18.20 -0.04 19.85
N LEU A 177 -17.39 0.21 18.82
CA LEU A 177 -16.02 0.69 19.01
C LEU A 177 -15.97 2.05 19.70
N LEU A 178 -16.80 2.99 19.24
CA LEU A 178 -16.86 4.35 19.75
C LEU A 178 -17.30 4.37 21.22
N ASN A 179 -18.31 3.58 21.58
CA ASN A 179 -18.79 3.50 22.97
C ASN A 179 -17.75 2.95 23.94
N LYS A 180 -16.83 2.09 23.47
CA LYS A 180 -15.87 1.40 24.33
C LYS A 180 -14.50 2.09 24.38
N TYR A 181 -14.04 2.61 23.25
CA TYR A 181 -12.67 3.11 23.08
C TYR A 181 -12.57 4.54 22.56
N GLY A 182 -13.71 5.21 22.38
CA GLY A 182 -13.73 6.56 21.85
C GLY A 182 -14.75 7.46 22.53
N LYS A 183 -14.93 8.64 21.93
CA LYS A 183 -15.85 9.68 22.40
C LYS A 183 -16.40 10.48 21.22
N GLY A 184 -17.54 11.14 21.40
CA GLY A 184 -18.18 11.98 20.36
C GLY A 184 -18.96 11.18 19.31
N TYR A 185 -18.95 11.64 18.06
CA TYR A 185 -19.70 11.07 16.93
C TYR A 185 -18.83 10.55 15.77
N GLY A 186 -17.52 10.74 15.88
CA GLY A 186 -16.54 10.44 14.83
C GLY A 186 -16.45 11.51 13.76
N CYS A 187 -15.28 11.61 13.12
CA CYS A 187 -14.96 12.54 12.05
C CYS A 187 -14.60 11.84 10.73
N GLU A 188 -14.25 12.64 9.73
CA GLU A 188 -13.75 12.25 8.41
C GLU A 188 -12.45 11.44 8.46
N VAL A 189 -11.73 11.40 9.58
CA VAL A 189 -10.51 10.57 9.75
C VAL A 189 -10.87 9.20 10.30
N CYS A 190 -11.59 9.13 11.42
CA CYS A 190 -11.81 7.86 12.12
C CYS A 190 -12.90 6.99 11.49
N LYS A 191 -13.96 7.58 10.90
CA LYS A 191 -15.01 6.80 10.25
C LYS A 191 -14.49 5.94 9.09
N PRO A 192 -13.79 6.47 8.07
CA PRO A 192 -13.25 5.64 7.00
C PRO A 192 -12.15 4.70 7.48
N THR A 193 -11.36 5.11 8.49
CA THR A 193 -10.33 4.24 9.09
C THR A 193 -10.97 2.99 9.71
N VAL A 194 -12.00 3.16 10.53
CA VAL A 194 -12.70 2.06 11.18
C VAL A 194 -13.49 1.25 10.15
N ALA A 195 -14.11 1.88 9.14
CA ALA A 195 -14.75 1.19 8.02
C ALA A 195 -13.78 0.23 7.33
N SER A 196 -12.58 0.72 7.02
CA SER A 196 -11.50 -0.08 6.40
C SER A 196 -11.07 -1.25 7.29
N ILE A 197 -10.93 -1.01 8.60
CA ILE A 197 -10.55 -2.06 9.55
C ILE A 197 -11.66 -3.13 9.63
N LEU A 198 -12.91 -2.74 9.85
CA LEU A 198 -14.05 -3.66 9.93
C LEU A 198 -14.19 -4.49 8.66
N ALA A 199 -14.10 -3.85 7.49
CA ALA A 199 -14.13 -4.53 6.20
C ALA A 199 -12.98 -5.54 6.04
N SER A 200 -11.77 -5.21 6.50
CA SER A 200 -10.62 -6.12 6.44
C SER A 200 -10.73 -7.27 7.45
N CYS A 201 -11.38 -7.04 8.59
CA CYS A 201 -11.49 -8.04 9.66
C CYS A 201 -12.62 -9.04 9.42
N TRP A 202 -13.76 -8.56 8.93
CA TRP A 202 -15.02 -9.31 8.89
C TRP A 202 -15.57 -9.49 7.47
N ASN A 203 -15.18 -8.62 6.54
CA ASN A 203 -15.62 -8.64 5.14
C ASN A 203 -17.15 -8.64 4.95
N ASP A 204 -17.87 -8.02 5.89
CA ASP A 204 -19.32 -7.82 5.81
C ASP A 204 -19.68 -6.89 4.64
N PHE A 205 -20.92 -7.00 4.14
CA PHE A 205 -21.38 -6.18 3.02
C PHE A 205 -21.40 -4.70 3.40
N VAL A 206 -20.67 -3.87 2.63
CA VAL A 206 -20.40 -2.47 3.00
C VAL A 206 -21.64 -1.56 3.04
N LEU A 207 -22.71 -1.93 2.34
CA LEU A 207 -23.99 -1.23 2.38
C LEU A 207 -24.97 -1.80 3.40
N ALA A 208 -24.57 -2.77 4.23
CA ALA A 208 -25.38 -3.20 5.35
C ALA A 208 -25.66 -2.00 6.28
N LYS A 209 -26.82 -2.02 6.95
CA LYS A 209 -27.32 -0.91 7.80
C LYS A 209 -26.27 -0.42 8.81
N GLU A 210 -25.48 -1.33 9.36
CA GLU A 210 -24.42 -1.06 10.35
C GLU A 210 -23.16 -0.38 9.76
N HIS A 211 -22.93 -0.50 8.45
CA HIS A 211 -21.69 -0.06 7.78
C HIS A 211 -21.89 1.08 6.79
N ASN A 212 -23.10 1.24 6.24
CA ASN A 212 -23.41 2.21 5.18
C ASN A 212 -23.01 3.64 5.57
N GLY A 213 -23.29 4.05 6.82
CA GLY A 213 -22.95 5.39 7.33
C GLY A 213 -21.45 5.67 7.48
N LEU A 214 -20.59 4.67 7.22
CA LEU A 214 -19.14 4.80 7.28
C LEU A 214 -18.48 4.84 5.90
N GLN A 215 -19.23 4.51 4.84
CA GLN A 215 -18.70 4.44 3.48
C GLN A 215 -18.59 5.84 2.86
N ASP A 216 -17.62 5.99 1.96
CA ASP A 216 -17.47 7.20 1.15
C ASP A 216 -18.31 7.13 -0.13
N THR A 217 -18.26 8.18 -0.94
CA THR A 217 -19.00 8.31 -2.19
C THR A 217 -18.86 7.10 -3.12
N ASN A 218 -17.67 6.53 -3.24
CA ASN A 218 -17.42 5.45 -4.21
C ASN A 218 -17.97 4.11 -3.71
N ASP A 219 -17.80 3.83 -2.41
CA ASP A 219 -18.30 2.61 -1.79
C ASP A 219 -19.82 2.65 -1.55
N ILE A 220 -20.44 3.82 -1.39
CA ILE A 220 -21.90 4.00 -1.30
C ILE A 220 -22.60 3.64 -2.62
N PHE A 221 -22.06 4.08 -3.76
CA PHE A 221 -22.68 3.85 -5.07
C PHE A 221 -22.10 2.66 -5.82
N LEU A 222 -21.15 1.95 -5.21
CA LEU A 222 -20.46 0.81 -5.82
C LEU A 222 -19.91 1.16 -7.23
N GLY A 223 -19.35 2.36 -7.36
CA GLY A 223 -18.85 2.91 -8.62
C GLY A 223 -17.89 4.07 -8.38
N ASN A 224 -16.90 4.28 -9.26
CA ASN A 224 -16.04 5.46 -9.11
C ASN A 224 -16.74 6.67 -9.70
N MET A 225 -16.89 7.71 -8.89
CA MET A 225 -17.30 9.03 -9.35
C MET A 225 -16.21 9.66 -10.23
N GLN A 226 -16.61 10.25 -11.35
CA GLN A 226 -15.78 10.97 -12.30
C GLN A 226 -15.81 12.48 -12.02
N LYS A 227 -14.95 13.25 -12.70
CA LYS A 227 -14.80 14.70 -12.48
C LYS A 227 -16.08 15.50 -12.71
N ASP A 228 -16.94 15.02 -13.59
CA ASP A 228 -18.23 15.62 -13.96
C ASP A 228 -19.40 15.10 -13.10
N GLY A 229 -19.13 14.28 -12.08
CA GLY A 229 -20.14 13.69 -11.21
C GLY A 229 -20.82 12.43 -11.76
N THR A 230 -20.46 11.99 -12.98
CA THR A 230 -20.88 10.69 -13.54
C THR A 230 -20.12 9.54 -12.91
N TYR A 231 -20.45 8.30 -13.27
CA TYR A 231 -19.85 7.10 -12.71
C TYR A 231 -19.21 6.23 -13.79
N SER A 232 -18.24 5.42 -13.37
CA SER A 232 -17.66 4.36 -14.20
C SER A 232 -18.26 3.00 -13.85
N VAL A 233 -18.53 2.22 -14.89
CA VAL A 233 -18.99 0.83 -14.82
C VAL A 233 -17.91 -0.04 -15.45
N ILE A 234 -17.33 -0.92 -14.65
CA ILE A 234 -16.24 -1.80 -15.07
C ILE A 234 -16.64 -3.22 -14.65
N PRO A 235 -17.23 -4.03 -15.55
CA PRO A 235 -17.56 -5.42 -15.26
C PRO A 235 -16.30 -6.24 -15.02
N ARG A 236 -16.43 -7.32 -14.25
CA ARG A 236 -15.34 -8.25 -13.98
C ARG A 236 -15.12 -9.16 -15.20
N MET A 237 -13.86 -9.33 -15.60
CA MET A 237 -13.45 -10.24 -16.68
C MET A 237 -12.20 -10.99 -16.17
N PRO A 238 -12.38 -12.10 -15.43
CA PRO A 238 -11.25 -12.87 -14.90
C PRO A 238 -10.29 -13.28 -16.01
N GLY A 239 -8.98 -13.06 -15.82
CA GLY A 239 -7.96 -13.34 -16.84
C GLY A 239 -8.10 -12.50 -18.13
N GLY A 240 -8.97 -11.49 -18.13
CA GLY A 240 -9.34 -10.73 -19.32
C GLY A 240 -10.21 -11.52 -20.32
N GLU A 241 -10.82 -12.62 -19.90
CA GLU A 241 -11.68 -13.43 -20.75
C GLU A 241 -13.09 -12.85 -20.88
N VAL A 242 -13.64 -12.91 -22.09
CA VAL A 242 -15.01 -12.47 -22.40
C VAL A 242 -15.56 -13.30 -23.56
N THR A 243 -16.83 -13.71 -23.47
CA THR A 243 -17.48 -14.40 -24.58
C THR A 243 -17.95 -13.40 -25.64
N PRO A 244 -18.12 -13.81 -26.91
CA PRO A 244 -18.66 -12.91 -27.94
C PRO A 244 -20.03 -12.32 -27.59
N SER A 245 -20.92 -13.09 -26.95
CA SER A 245 -22.24 -12.60 -26.52
C SER A 245 -22.15 -11.59 -25.38
N ALA A 246 -21.29 -11.84 -24.39
CA ALA A 246 -21.08 -10.90 -23.29
C ALA A 246 -20.40 -9.62 -23.79
N LEU A 247 -19.47 -9.73 -24.73
CA LEU A 247 -18.85 -8.57 -25.38
C LEU A 247 -19.87 -7.73 -26.17
N ALA A 248 -20.80 -8.38 -26.89
CA ALA A 248 -21.89 -7.70 -27.57
C ALA A 248 -22.81 -6.96 -26.57
N ALA A 249 -23.13 -7.58 -25.43
CA ALA A 249 -23.91 -6.92 -24.38
C ALA A 249 -23.21 -5.68 -23.81
N VAL A 250 -21.89 -5.73 -23.60
CA VAL A 250 -21.12 -4.54 -23.19
C VAL A 250 -21.22 -3.43 -24.24
N ALA A 251 -21.13 -3.78 -25.53
CA ALA A 251 -21.26 -2.81 -26.62
C ALA A 251 -22.66 -2.19 -26.67
N SER A 252 -23.72 -2.99 -26.55
CA SER A 252 -25.11 -2.51 -26.54
C SER A 252 -25.39 -1.57 -25.36
N VAL A 253 -24.91 -1.92 -24.16
CA VAL A 253 -25.02 -1.05 -22.97
C VAL A 253 -24.24 0.25 -23.20
N ALA A 254 -23.02 0.17 -23.74
CA ALA A 254 -22.23 1.36 -24.01
C ALA A 254 -22.94 2.32 -24.98
N GLU A 255 -23.56 1.78 -26.03
CA GLU A 255 -24.31 2.56 -27.02
C GLU A 255 -25.60 3.14 -26.43
N GLN A 256 -26.38 2.34 -25.69
CA GLN A 256 -27.66 2.74 -25.11
C GLN A 256 -27.54 3.96 -24.18
N TYR A 257 -26.49 4.02 -23.35
CA TYR A 257 -26.28 5.10 -22.39
C TYR A 257 -25.17 6.07 -22.82
N GLU A 258 -24.77 6.04 -24.10
CA GLU A 258 -23.75 6.93 -24.67
C GLU A 258 -22.42 6.97 -23.87
N LEU A 259 -21.98 5.80 -23.40
CA LEU A 259 -20.84 5.67 -22.50
C LEU A 259 -19.52 5.66 -23.27
N TYR A 260 -18.58 6.49 -22.83
CA TYR A 260 -17.20 6.41 -23.30
C TYR A 260 -16.60 5.06 -22.91
N THR A 261 -16.07 4.33 -23.89
CA THR A 261 -15.57 2.97 -23.72
C THR A 261 -14.06 2.92 -23.88
N LYS A 262 -13.36 2.28 -22.92
CA LYS A 262 -11.90 2.17 -22.93
C LYS A 262 -11.42 0.80 -22.49
N ILE A 263 -10.55 0.18 -23.29
CA ILE A 263 -9.75 -0.96 -22.86
C ILE A 263 -8.75 -0.48 -21.81
N THR A 264 -8.80 -1.08 -20.64
CA THR A 264 -7.96 -0.73 -19.49
C THR A 264 -6.69 -1.57 -19.46
N GLY A 265 -5.63 -1.07 -18.83
CA GLY A 265 -4.42 -1.87 -18.55
C GLY A 265 -4.67 -3.08 -17.64
N ALA A 266 -5.90 -3.21 -17.13
CA ALA A 266 -6.36 -4.36 -16.37
C ALA A 266 -6.98 -5.48 -17.23
N GLN A 267 -6.81 -5.46 -18.55
CA GLN A 267 -7.43 -6.42 -19.48
C GLN A 267 -8.96 -6.47 -19.37
N ARG A 268 -9.58 -5.30 -19.14
CA ARG A 268 -11.03 -5.14 -19.02
C ARG A 268 -11.51 -3.96 -19.82
N ILE A 269 -12.80 -3.95 -20.13
CA ILE A 269 -13.48 -2.80 -20.72
C ILE A 269 -14.07 -1.93 -19.61
N GLY A 270 -13.73 -0.65 -19.61
CA GLY A 270 -14.35 0.35 -18.74
C GLY A 270 -15.32 1.24 -19.52
N LEU A 271 -16.49 1.43 -18.94
CA LEU A 271 -17.55 2.31 -19.43
C LEU A 271 -17.61 3.54 -18.51
N PHE A 272 -17.62 4.75 -19.07
CA PHE A 272 -17.54 6.01 -18.35
C PHE A 272 -18.65 6.96 -18.80
N GLY A 273 -19.15 7.79 -17.89
CA GLY A 273 -20.22 8.75 -18.19
C GLY A 273 -21.61 8.34 -17.69
N ALA A 274 -21.72 7.22 -16.95
CA ALA A 274 -23.02 6.74 -16.50
C ALA A 274 -23.64 7.68 -15.45
N HIS A 275 -24.90 8.07 -15.63
CA HIS A 275 -25.62 8.79 -14.60
C HIS A 275 -25.94 7.87 -13.42
N LYS A 276 -26.00 8.44 -12.21
CA LYS A 276 -26.26 7.70 -10.98
C LYS A 276 -27.56 6.90 -11.02
N SER A 277 -28.61 7.46 -11.63
CA SER A 277 -29.93 6.83 -11.77
C SER A 277 -29.90 5.57 -12.62
N ASP A 278 -28.94 5.48 -13.53
CA ASP A 278 -28.91 4.45 -14.57
C ASP A 278 -28.09 3.23 -14.12
N LEU A 279 -27.27 3.39 -13.06
CA LEU A 279 -26.42 2.33 -12.53
C LEU A 279 -27.17 1.02 -12.24
N PRO A 280 -28.37 1.00 -11.61
CA PRO A 280 -29.10 -0.24 -11.37
C PRO A 280 -29.49 -0.96 -12.66
N ASP A 281 -29.92 -0.23 -13.68
CA ASP A 281 -30.35 -0.80 -14.97
C ASP A 281 -29.15 -1.32 -15.76
N ILE A 282 -28.08 -0.51 -15.88
CA ILE A 282 -26.81 -0.91 -16.49
C ILE A 282 -26.26 -2.19 -15.86
N TRP A 283 -26.19 -2.26 -14.52
CA TRP A 283 -25.70 -3.46 -13.85
C TRP A 283 -26.64 -4.65 -14.03
N SER A 284 -27.95 -4.45 -14.07
CA SER A 284 -28.91 -5.53 -14.32
C SER A 284 -28.70 -6.15 -15.70
N GLN A 285 -28.51 -5.33 -16.74
CA GLN A 285 -28.22 -5.80 -18.08
C GLN A 285 -26.89 -6.57 -18.16
N LEU A 286 -25.83 -6.05 -17.54
CA LEU A 286 -24.53 -6.71 -17.52
C LEU A 286 -24.56 -8.03 -16.73
N ILE A 287 -25.28 -8.08 -15.61
CA ILE A 287 -25.45 -9.31 -14.82
C ILE A 287 -26.22 -10.38 -15.62
N ASN A 288 -27.27 -9.98 -16.34
CA ASN A 288 -28.00 -10.89 -17.23
C ASN A 288 -27.12 -11.44 -18.36
N ALA A 289 -26.10 -10.68 -18.78
CA ALA A 289 -25.08 -11.12 -19.73
C ALA A 289 -23.94 -11.96 -19.10
N GLY A 290 -24.02 -12.25 -17.79
CA GLY A 290 -23.07 -13.10 -17.06
C GLY A 290 -21.91 -12.36 -16.40
N PHE A 291 -21.95 -11.03 -16.34
CA PHE A 291 -20.92 -10.25 -15.63
C PHE A 291 -21.21 -10.11 -14.13
N GLU A 292 -20.13 -9.90 -13.38
CA GLU A 292 -20.17 -9.40 -12.02
C GLU A 292 -19.58 -7.99 -11.97
N THR A 293 -19.77 -7.28 -10.85
CA THR A 293 -19.04 -6.03 -10.64
C THR A 293 -17.53 -6.28 -10.55
N GLY A 294 -16.76 -5.51 -11.32
CA GLY A 294 -15.29 -5.55 -11.27
C GLY A 294 -14.69 -4.89 -10.03
N GLN A 295 -15.54 -4.37 -9.12
CA GLN A 295 -15.15 -3.68 -7.88
C GLN A 295 -14.04 -2.65 -8.09
N ALA A 296 -14.08 -1.98 -9.25
CA ALA A 296 -13.07 -1.01 -9.65
C ALA A 296 -13.09 0.27 -8.80
N TYR A 297 -14.00 0.38 -7.83
CA TYR A 297 -14.10 1.45 -6.84
C TYR A 297 -13.59 1.03 -5.46
N ALA A 298 -13.70 -0.24 -5.11
CA ALA A 298 -13.41 -0.76 -3.78
C ALA A 298 -11.90 -0.80 -3.47
N LYS A 299 -11.52 -0.63 -2.19
CA LYS A 299 -10.20 -1.06 -1.70
C LYS A 299 -10.20 -2.58 -1.50
N ALA A 300 -10.06 -3.29 -2.62
CA ALA A 300 -10.15 -4.75 -2.72
C ALA A 300 -9.25 -5.28 -3.85
N LEU A 301 -9.28 -6.59 -4.10
CA LEU A 301 -8.71 -7.15 -5.33
C LEU A 301 -9.45 -6.59 -6.56
N ARG A 302 -8.73 -5.82 -7.38
CA ARG A 302 -9.28 -5.16 -8.56
C ARG A 302 -9.31 -6.06 -9.79
N MET A 303 -8.31 -6.90 -9.97
CA MET A 303 -8.08 -7.74 -11.15
C MET A 303 -6.88 -8.65 -10.93
N VAL A 304 -6.79 -9.69 -11.76
CA VAL A 304 -5.58 -10.48 -11.99
C VAL A 304 -5.21 -10.41 -13.46
N LYS A 305 -4.06 -9.81 -13.78
CA LYS A 305 -3.54 -9.69 -15.16
C LYS A 305 -2.90 -11.01 -15.56
N THR A 306 -3.17 -11.51 -16.75
CA THR A 306 -2.59 -12.77 -17.25
C THR A 306 -2.08 -12.60 -18.67
N CYS A 307 -0.99 -13.29 -19.03
CA CYS A 307 -0.75 -13.55 -20.45
C CYS A 307 -1.61 -14.72 -20.93
N VAL A 308 -1.69 -14.94 -22.25
CA VAL A 308 -2.48 -16.04 -22.83
C VAL A 308 -1.91 -17.44 -22.56
N GLY A 309 -0.79 -17.53 -21.82
CA GLY A 309 -0.23 -18.78 -21.29
C GLY A 309 0.24 -19.79 -22.34
N SER A 310 0.51 -21.01 -21.88
CA SER A 310 0.83 -22.18 -22.73
C SER A 310 -0.33 -22.63 -23.61
N THR A 311 -1.55 -22.16 -23.35
CA THR A 311 -2.75 -22.48 -24.14
C THR A 311 -2.68 -21.90 -25.55
N TRP A 312 -2.19 -20.66 -25.70
CA TRP A 312 -2.19 -19.96 -27.00
C TRP A 312 -0.82 -19.44 -27.44
N CYS A 313 0.05 -19.07 -26.50
CA CYS A 313 1.34 -18.50 -26.86
C CYS A 313 2.34 -19.61 -27.22
N ARG A 314 2.97 -19.51 -28.39
CA ARG A 314 4.06 -20.42 -28.80
C ARG A 314 5.27 -20.45 -27.84
N PHE A 315 5.40 -19.44 -26.97
CA PHE A 315 6.44 -19.32 -25.96
C PHE A 315 5.91 -19.52 -24.52
N GLY A 316 4.63 -19.85 -24.38
CA GLY A 316 4.04 -20.11 -23.08
C GLY A 316 4.62 -21.39 -22.49
N VAL A 317 5.08 -21.31 -21.24
CA VAL A 317 5.67 -22.46 -20.53
C VAL A 317 4.67 -23.04 -19.54
N GLN A 318 3.87 -22.19 -18.89
CA GLN A 318 2.87 -22.57 -17.91
C GLN A 318 1.50 -21.94 -18.21
N ASP A 319 0.46 -22.52 -17.62
CA ASP A 319 -0.90 -22.01 -17.69
C ASP A 319 -1.09 -20.82 -16.75
N SER A 320 -0.83 -19.62 -17.27
CA SER A 320 -1.07 -18.38 -16.55
C SER A 320 -2.53 -17.97 -16.49
N VAL A 321 -3.35 -18.37 -17.48
CA VAL A 321 -4.76 -17.96 -17.55
C VAL A 321 -5.55 -18.71 -16.48
N GLY A 322 -5.43 -20.03 -16.42
CA GLY A 322 -6.13 -20.86 -15.42
C GLY A 322 -5.80 -20.42 -13.99
N LEU A 323 -4.52 -20.25 -13.68
CA LEU A 323 -4.09 -19.76 -12.36
C LEU A 323 -4.62 -18.34 -12.07
N GLY A 324 -4.58 -17.44 -13.05
CA GLY A 324 -5.08 -16.08 -12.86
C GLY A 324 -6.58 -16.01 -12.61
N VAL A 325 -7.37 -16.81 -13.34
CA VAL A 325 -8.81 -16.94 -13.14
C VAL A 325 -9.13 -17.53 -11.76
N GLU A 326 -8.39 -18.56 -11.33
CA GLU A 326 -8.54 -19.14 -10.00
C GLU A 326 -8.27 -18.09 -8.90
N LEU A 327 -7.15 -17.37 -8.98
CA LEU A 327 -6.80 -16.32 -8.03
C LEU A 327 -7.85 -15.21 -8.01
N GLU A 328 -8.34 -14.78 -9.17
CA GLU A 328 -9.35 -13.72 -9.23
C GLU A 328 -10.65 -14.18 -8.55
N ASN A 329 -11.13 -15.39 -8.83
CA ASN A 329 -12.34 -15.92 -8.22
C ASN A 329 -12.18 -16.22 -6.72
N ARG A 330 -10.98 -16.62 -6.30
CA ARG A 330 -10.67 -16.89 -4.89
C ARG A 330 -10.67 -15.62 -4.03
N TYR A 331 -10.16 -14.52 -4.59
CA TYR A 331 -9.91 -13.29 -3.82
C TYR A 331 -10.81 -12.11 -4.23
N LYS A 332 -11.71 -12.27 -5.22
CA LYS A 332 -12.73 -11.25 -5.52
C LYS A 332 -13.56 -10.95 -4.28
N GLY A 333 -13.86 -9.67 -4.05
CA GLY A 333 -14.57 -9.22 -2.85
C GLY A 333 -13.74 -9.13 -1.58
N LEU A 334 -12.49 -9.61 -1.54
CA LEU A 334 -11.63 -9.44 -0.37
C LEU A 334 -11.26 -7.96 -0.17
N ARG A 335 -11.74 -7.36 0.91
CA ARG A 335 -11.39 -5.99 1.32
C ARG A 335 -10.03 -5.94 2.01
N THR A 336 -9.26 -4.92 1.67
CA THR A 336 -7.91 -4.70 2.20
C THR A 336 -7.66 -3.21 2.47
N PRO A 337 -6.61 -2.86 3.25
CA PRO A 337 -6.30 -1.45 3.55
C PRO A 337 -6.12 -0.58 2.30
N HIS A 338 -5.73 -1.18 1.17
CA HIS A 338 -5.66 -0.51 -0.11
C HIS A 338 -6.02 -1.45 -1.27
N LYS A 339 -6.17 -0.90 -2.49
CA LYS A 339 -6.46 -1.69 -3.71
C LYS A 339 -5.32 -2.68 -3.98
N MET A 340 -5.68 -3.93 -4.29
CA MET A 340 -4.73 -4.98 -4.68
C MET A 340 -4.89 -5.32 -6.16
N LYS A 341 -3.80 -5.72 -6.79
CA LYS A 341 -3.74 -6.20 -8.17
C LYS A 341 -2.74 -7.34 -8.22
N PHE A 342 -3.05 -8.40 -8.96
CA PHE A 342 -2.08 -9.47 -9.22
C PHE A 342 -1.73 -9.51 -10.70
N GLY A 343 -0.58 -10.10 -11.01
CA GLY A 343 -0.16 -10.45 -12.36
C GLY A 343 0.35 -11.89 -12.35
N VAL A 344 0.01 -12.65 -13.38
CA VAL A 344 0.45 -14.04 -13.58
C VAL A 344 1.03 -14.17 -14.98
N SER A 345 2.35 -14.41 -15.02
CA SER A 345 3.11 -14.61 -16.25
C SER A 345 3.55 -16.07 -16.37
N GLY A 346 3.20 -16.72 -17.47
CA GLY A 346 3.50 -18.14 -17.70
C GLY A 346 4.91 -18.41 -18.26
N CYS A 347 5.74 -17.38 -18.45
CA CYS A 347 7.15 -17.50 -18.87
C CYS A 347 7.93 -16.21 -18.57
N THR A 348 9.23 -16.23 -18.85
CA THR A 348 10.17 -15.12 -18.59
C THR A 348 9.93 -13.85 -19.41
N ARG A 349 9.04 -13.90 -20.41
CA ARG A 349 8.67 -12.71 -21.21
C ARG A 349 7.76 -11.73 -20.48
N GLU A 350 7.17 -12.17 -19.37
CA GLU A 350 6.57 -11.26 -18.41
C GLU A 350 5.46 -10.35 -18.99
N CYS A 351 4.63 -10.88 -19.90
CA CYS A 351 3.60 -10.06 -20.57
C CYS A 351 2.48 -9.59 -19.61
N ALA A 352 2.40 -10.15 -18.40
CA ALA A 352 1.45 -9.72 -17.39
C ALA A 352 1.97 -8.60 -16.47
N GLU A 353 3.21 -8.12 -16.62
CA GLU A 353 3.78 -7.02 -15.81
C GLU A 353 3.77 -7.33 -14.30
N ALA A 354 4.01 -8.58 -13.92
CA ALA A 354 3.96 -9.08 -12.54
C ALA A 354 5.17 -8.69 -11.69
N GLN A 355 6.31 -8.31 -12.29
CA GLN A 355 7.54 -8.00 -11.56
C GLN A 355 7.65 -6.54 -11.07
N GLY A 356 6.67 -5.70 -11.39
CA GLY A 356 6.56 -4.32 -10.87
C GLY A 356 7.00 -3.25 -11.85
#